data_AF-A0A3D4GWZ4-F1
#
_entry.id   AF-A0A3D4GWZ4-F1
#
_cell.length_a   1.000
_cell.length_b   1.000
_cell.length_c   1.000
_cell.angle_alpha   90.00
_cell.angle_beta   90.00
_cell.angle_gamma   90.00
#
_symmetry.space_group_name_H-M   'P 1'
#
loop_
_entity.id
_entity.type
_entity.pdbx_description
1 polymer ?
#
loop_
_entity_poly.entity_id
_entity_poly.type
_entity_poly.pdbx_seq_one_letter_code
_entity_poly.pdbx_strand_id
1 'polypeptide(L)'
;MIEDIAEKVRADIRITPENALRLMSHPNLAELGLLADIVRRRKHPEDVVTYNVGRNINYTNVCWVRCDFCAFYRPPGSGEG
;
A
#
# COMPACT_ATOMS: atom_id res chain seq x y z
N MET A 1 15.68 16.59 -4.36
CA MET A 1 16.26 16.48 -3.00
C MET A 1 15.11 16.46 -2.00
N ILE A 2 15.01 15.41 -1.19
CA ILE A 2 13.91 15.19 -0.23
C ILE A 2 14.42 15.23 1.22
N GLU A 3 15.54 15.91 1.47
CA GLU A 3 16.23 15.86 2.77
C GLU A 3 15.35 16.40 3.91
N ASP A 4 14.56 17.45 3.66
CA ASP A 4 13.58 17.98 4.59
C ASP A 4 12.50 16.96 5.00
N ILE A 5 12.21 15.99 4.13
CA ILE A 5 11.31 14.88 4.40
C ILE A 5 12.06 13.74 5.10
N ALA A 6 13.29 13.45 4.67
CA ALA A 6 14.16 12.44 5.26
C ALA A 6 14.45 12.75 6.75
N GLU A 7 14.70 14.01 7.09
CA GLU A 7 14.84 14.47 8.47
C GLU A 7 13.58 14.20 9.31
N LYS A 8 12.39 14.50 8.78
CA LYS A 8 11.12 14.17 9.45
C LYS A 8 10.98 12.69 9.70
N VAL A 9 11.31 11.84 8.71
CA VAL A 9 11.26 10.38 8.84
C VAL A 9 12.22 9.87 9.93
N ARG A 10 13.45 10.39 9.97
CA ARG A 10 14.45 10.04 10.99
C ARG A 10 14.01 10.49 12.39
N ALA A 11 13.38 11.65 12.50
CA ALA A 11 12.85 12.23 13.73
C ALA A 11 11.48 11.65 14.19
N ASP A 12 10.94 10.66 13.46
CA ASP A 12 9.61 10.09 13.71
C ASP A 12 8.45 11.10 13.64
N ILE A 13 8.63 12.14 12.81
CA ILE A 13 7.64 13.18 12.57
C ILE A 13 6.79 12.78 11.36
N ARG A 14 5.46 12.87 11.51
CA ARG A 14 4.51 12.59 10.43
C ARG A 14 4.70 13.56 9.25
N ILE A 15 4.81 13.00 8.05
CA ILE A 15 4.84 13.79 6.81
C ILE A 15 3.46 14.36 6.48
N THR A 16 3.42 15.48 5.76
CA THR A 16 2.18 16.09 5.25
C THR A 16 1.79 15.49 3.89
N PRO A 17 0.54 15.67 3.42
CA PRO A 17 0.13 15.27 2.08
C PRO A 17 1.02 15.86 0.95
N GLU A 18 1.49 17.10 1.11
CA GLU A 18 2.37 17.77 0.13
C GLU A 18 3.74 17.09 0.06
N ASN A 19 4.28 16.64 1.21
CA ASN A 19 5.50 15.83 1.24
C ASN A 19 5.28 14.49 0.52
N ALA A 20 4.13 13.83 0.75
CA ALA A 20 3.82 12.56 0.11
C ALA A 20 3.74 12.70 -1.42
N LEU A 21 3.14 13.78 -1.93
CA LEU A 21 3.11 14.06 -3.36
C LEU A 21 4.52 14.24 -3.95
N ARG A 22 5.43 14.90 -3.22
CA ARG A 22 6.84 15.02 -3.64
C ARG A 22 7.55 13.66 -3.67
N LEU A 23 7.27 12.78 -2.71
CA LEU A 23 7.85 11.44 -2.68
C LEU A 23 7.37 10.57 -3.85
N MET A 24 6.09 10.68 -4.24
CA MET A 24 5.54 9.93 -5.39
C MET A 24 6.27 10.23 -6.71
N SER A 25 6.77 11.45 -6.87
CA SER A 25 7.51 11.88 -8.07
C SER A 25 9.02 11.73 -7.92
N HIS A 26 9.53 11.22 -6.79
CA HIS A 26 10.96 11.14 -6.54
C HIS A 26 11.60 10.01 -7.36
N PRO A 27 12.64 10.27 -8.17
CA PRO A 27 13.15 9.30 -9.14
C PRO A 27 14.02 8.20 -8.52
N ASN A 28 14.45 8.36 -7.27
CA ASN A 28 15.36 7.42 -6.62
C ASN A 28 14.63 6.47 -5.68
N LEU A 29 14.23 5.30 -6.20
CA LEU A 29 13.53 4.28 -5.42
C LEU A 29 14.36 3.73 -4.25
N ALA A 30 15.68 3.63 -4.38
CA ALA A 30 16.54 3.09 -3.33
C ALA A 30 16.56 4.00 -2.09
N GLU A 31 16.59 5.32 -2.31
CA GLU A 31 16.48 6.31 -1.23
C GLU A 31 15.13 6.23 -0.52
N LEU A 32 14.03 6.07 -1.26
CA LEU A 32 12.71 5.84 -0.68
C LEU A 32 12.65 4.54 0.13
N GLY A 33 13.23 3.47 -0.40
CA GLY A 33 13.30 2.16 0.27
C GLY A 33 14.07 2.24 1.59
N LEU A 34 15.18 2.97 1.63
CA LEU A 34 15.97 3.19 2.85
C LEU A 34 15.16 3.96 3.92
N LEU A 35 14.48 5.05 3.52
CA LEU A 35 13.63 5.82 4.44
C LEU A 35 12.44 4.99 4.95
N ALA A 36 11.83 4.17 4.09
CA ALA A 36 10.76 3.27 4.48
C ALA A 36 11.24 2.18 5.45
N ASP A 37 12.43 1.60 5.23
CA ASP A 37 13.00 0.59 6.13
C ASP A 37 13.33 1.16 7.51
N ILE A 38 13.75 2.42 7.61
CA ILE A 38 13.93 3.11 8.91
C ILE A 38 12.62 3.09 9.71
N VAL A 39 11.49 3.44 9.07
CA VAL A 39 10.18 3.42 9.72
C VAL A 39 9.74 1.99 10.04
N ARG A 40 9.96 1.04 9.12
CA ARG A 40 9.64 -0.38 9.33
C ARG A 40 10.37 -0.92 10.57
N ARG A 41 11.69 -0.73 10.66
CA ARG A 41 12.51 -1.19 11.80
C ARG A 41 12.11 -0.54 13.12
N ARG A 42 11.69 0.73 13.09
CA ARG A 42 11.18 1.41 14.29
C ARG A 42 9.90 0.77 14.80
N LYS A 43 8.99 0.37 13.89
CA LYS A 43 7.69 -0.25 14.22
C LYS A 43 7.79 -1.75 14.50
N HIS A 44 8.75 -2.41 13.88
CA HIS A 44 8.99 -3.85 13.92
C HIS A 44 10.49 -4.08 14.15
N PRO A 45 10.97 -3.89 15.40
CA PRO A 45 12.39 -3.97 15.73
C PRO A 45 12.94 -5.39 15.67
N GLU A 46 12.07 -6.40 15.80
CA GLU A 46 12.43 -7.79 15.60
C GLU A 46 12.64 -8.08 14.11
N ASP A 47 13.63 -8.90 13.79
CA ASP A 47 13.86 -9.38 12.42
C ASP A 47 12.92 -10.54 12.08
N VAL A 48 11.62 -10.34 12.34
CA VAL A 48 10.56 -11.34 12.15
C VAL A 48 9.54 -10.79 11.17
N VAL A 49 9.37 -11.50 10.07
CA VAL A 49 8.30 -11.24 9.10
C VAL A 49 7.23 -12.31 9.28
N THR A 50 6.00 -11.88 9.58
CA THR A 50 4.86 -12.77 9.81
C THR A 50 4.03 -12.94 8.55
N TYR A 51 3.21 -13.98 8.52
CA TYR A 51 2.24 -14.24 7.45
C TYR A 51 0.94 -14.80 8.06
N ASN A 52 -0.15 -14.74 7.29
CA ASN A 52 -1.43 -15.32 7.66
C ASN A 52 -1.89 -16.31 6.58
N VAL A 53 -2.44 -17.46 6.99
CA VAL A 53 -3.10 -18.41 6.09
C VAL A 53 -4.58 -18.04 5.99
N GLY A 54 -4.90 -17.26 4.96
CA GLY A 54 -6.28 -16.86 4.66
C GLY A 54 -6.96 -17.80 3.65
N ARG A 55 -8.25 -18.06 3.85
CA ARG A 55 -9.14 -18.63 2.83
C ARG A 55 -10.23 -17.61 2.52
N ASN A 56 -10.33 -17.22 1.25
CA ASN A 56 -11.42 -16.40 0.76
C ASN A 56 -12.44 -17.30 0.08
N ILE A 57 -13.67 -17.34 0.61
CA ILE A 57 -14.79 -18.05 -0.02
C ILE A 57 -15.66 -16.98 -0.69
N ASN A 58 -15.60 -16.94 -2.01
CA ASN A 58 -16.43 -16.04 -2.79
C ASN A 58 -17.75 -16.74 -3.13
N TYR A 59 -18.75 -16.57 -2.27
CA TYR A 59 -20.06 -17.20 -2.44
C TYR A 59 -20.81 -16.73 -3.68
N THR A 60 -20.51 -15.52 -4.16
CA THR A 60 -21.02 -14.98 -5.41
C THR A 60 -20.00 -14.05 -6.03
N ASN A 61 -20.01 -13.96 -7.35
CA ASN A 61 -19.32 -12.93 -8.11
C ASN A 61 -20.33 -11.93 -8.73
N VAL A 62 -21.63 -12.08 -8.47
CA VAL A 62 -22.68 -11.21 -9.00
C VAL A 62 -22.66 -9.87 -8.29
N CYS A 63 -22.53 -8.78 -9.04
CA CYS A 63 -22.48 -7.44 -8.50
C CYS A 63 -23.05 -6.41 -9.48
N TRP A 64 -23.88 -5.50 -8.96
CA TRP A 64 -24.54 -4.44 -9.75
C TRP A 64 -23.70 -3.16 -9.86
N VAL A 65 -22.65 -3.02 -9.07
CA VAL A 65 -21.77 -1.83 -9.05
C VAL A 65 -20.91 -1.71 -10.31
N ARG A 66 -20.48 -2.85 -10.88
CA ARG A 66 -19.74 -2.94 -12.17
C ARG A 66 -18.49 -2.04 -12.23
N CYS A 67 -17.62 -2.14 -11.22
CA CYS A 67 -16.37 -1.38 -11.21
C CYS A 67 -15.49 -1.70 -12.43
N ASP A 68 -15.00 -0.68 -13.13
CA ASP A 68 -14.21 -0.84 -14.36
C ASP A 68 -12.91 -1.64 -14.18
N PHE A 69 -12.34 -1.61 -12.98
CA PHE A 69 -11.11 -2.33 -12.65
C PHE A 69 -11.37 -3.74 -12.08
N CYS A 70 -12.61 -4.11 -11.81
CA CYS A 70 -12.91 -5.38 -11.17
C CYS A 70 -13.09 -6.49 -12.21
N ALA A 71 -12.09 -7.36 -12.35
CA ALA A 71 -12.18 -8.53 -13.23
C ALA A 71 -13.14 -9.62 -12.71
N PHE A 72 -13.47 -9.58 -11.42
CA PHE A 72 -14.25 -10.64 -10.77
C PHE A 72 -15.75 -10.51 -11.01
N TYR A 73 -16.28 -9.30 -11.18
CA TYR A 73 -17.74 -9.11 -11.16
C TYR A 73 -18.43 -9.76 -12.35
N ARG A 74 -19.67 -10.19 -12.12
CA ARG A 74 -20.64 -10.54 -13.16
C ARG A 74 -21.96 -9.79 -12.95
N PRO A 75 -22.62 -9.32 -14.02
CA PRO A 75 -23.91 -8.67 -13.87
C PRO A 75 -24.97 -9.68 -13.41
N PRO A 76 -26.03 -9.24 -12.71
CA PRO A 76 -27.16 -10.10 -12.39
C PRO A 76 -27.72 -10.78 -13.65
N GLY A 77 -27.91 -12.10 -13.59
CA GLY A 77 -28.37 -12.92 -14.73
C GLY A 77 -27.27 -13.37 -15.70
N SER A 78 -25.99 -13.13 -15.40
CA SER A 78 -24.88 -13.74 -16.14
C SER A 78 -24.91 -15.27 -16.03
N GLY A 79 -24.55 -15.97 -17.10
CA GLY A 79 -24.34 -17.43 -17.07
C GLY A 79 -23.06 -17.87 -16.36
N GLU A 80 -22.23 -16.91 -15.93
CA GLU A 80 -20.95 -17.15 -15.24
C GLU A 80 -21.00 -16.74 -13.74
N GLY A 81 -22.17 -16.63 -13.12
CA GLY A 81 -22.30 -16.14 -11.74
C GLY A 81 -23.45 -16.72 -10.92
#